data_AF-A0A7K4J2R4-F1
#
_entry.id   AF-A0A7K4J2R4-F1
#
_cell.length_a   1.000
_cell.length_b   1.000
_cell.length_c   1.000
_cell.angle_alpha   90.00
_cell.angle_beta   90.00
_cell.angle_gamma   90.00
#
_symmetry.space_group_name_H-M   'P 1'
#
loop_
_entity.id
_entity.type
_entity.pdbx_description
1 polymer ?
#
loop_
_entity_poly.entity_id
_entity_poly.type
_entity_poly.pdbx_seq_one_letter_code
_entity_poly.pdbx_strand_id
1 'polypeptide(L)'
;QPKLRKTQGGKQEKKIIHPYSRKAAQLAREAHKQEKKENDAVIIHIKFVLLGEKLEWFQSHLDPSKIEYTKKEAGELIENYMCRFNAELEQIELQNSIKGRQGRQHGSRETVIKQTIERERQLYEGYGIEIPDIMNRKHLKFFREWDGDLKKLPNIKMKKLSARDVACSHPKVADVEANEELNKAEEVAL
;
A
#
# COMPACT_ATOMS: atom_id res chain seq x y z
N GLN A 1 -59.18 -12.64 35.01
CA GLN A 1 -59.01 -13.22 33.67
C GLN A 1 -57.92 -12.44 32.92
N PRO A 2 -56.87 -13.07 32.38
CA PRO A 2 -55.86 -12.34 31.61
C PRO A 2 -56.37 -12.09 30.18
N LYS A 3 -56.15 -10.87 29.67
CA LYS A 3 -56.58 -10.46 28.33
C LYS A 3 -55.74 -11.20 27.27
N LEU A 4 -56.42 -11.89 26.35
CA LEU A 4 -55.86 -12.57 25.19
C LEU A 4 -54.98 -11.61 24.37
N ARG A 5 -53.72 -12.01 24.13
CA ARG A 5 -52.82 -11.34 23.18
C ARG A 5 -53.37 -11.55 21.77
N LYS A 6 -53.65 -10.46 21.06
CA LYS A 6 -54.11 -10.51 19.65
C LYS A 6 -53.10 -11.27 18.80
N THR A 7 -53.62 -12.23 18.07
CA THR A 7 -52.94 -13.05 17.07
C THR A 7 -52.30 -12.17 15.99
N GLN A 8 -50.98 -12.23 15.86
CA GLN A 8 -50.25 -11.73 14.71
C GLN A 8 -50.51 -12.69 13.55
N GLY A 9 -51.46 -12.35 12.68
CA GLY A 9 -51.81 -13.16 11.52
C GLY A 9 -52.20 -12.27 10.36
N GLY A 10 -51.36 -12.27 9.33
CA GLY A 10 -51.65 -11.66 8.03
C GLY A 10 -50.41 -10.99 7.44
N LYS A 11 -49.85 -11.60 6.38
CA LYS A 11 -49.04 -10.87 5.39
C LYS A 11 -49.93 -9.76 4.82
N GLN A 12 -49.93 -8.61 5.49
CA GLN A 12 -50.58 -7.43 4.95
C GLN A 12 -49.76 -7.04 3.71
N GLU A 13 -50.43 -6.95 2.57
CA GLU A 13 -49.89 -6.35 1.35
C GLU A 13 -49.13 -5.07 1.72
N LYS A 14 -47.99 -4.80 1.08
CA LYS A 14 -47.12 -3.66 1.40
C LYS A 14 -47.93 -2.36 1.26
N LYS A 15 -48.56 -1.94 2.35
CA LYS A 15 -49.35 -0.71 2.43
C LYS A 15 -48.48 0.44 1.98
N ILE A 16 -49.03 1.31 1.14
CA ILE A 16 -48.37 2.55 0.72
C ILE A 16 -47.99 3.31 2.00
N ILE A 17 -46.68 3.44 2.25
CA ILE A 17 -46.15 4.09 3.44
C ILE A 17 -46.00 5.58 3.11
N HIS A 18 -46.66 6.44 3.88
CA HIS A 18 -46.48 7.88 3.73
C HIS A 18 -45.01 8.26 4.04
N PRO A 19 -44.37 9.15 3.26
CA PRO A 19 -42.94 9.47 3.39
C PRO A 19 -42.54 9.98 4.79
N TYR A 20 -43.42 10.73 5.46
CA TYR A 20 -43.18 11.25 6.81
C TYR A 20 -43.66 10.32 7.95
N SER A 21 -44.02 9.07 7.66
CA SER A 21 -44.46 8.11 8.68
C SER A 21 -43.29 7.59 9.50
N ARG A 22 -43.55 7.20 10.77
CA ARG A 22 -42.56 6.51 11.62
C ARG A 22 -41.99 5.25 10.95
N LYS A 23 -42.81 4.53 10.19
CA LYS A 23 -42.37 3.33 9.45
C LYS A 23 -41.43 3.67 8.30
N ALA A 24 -41.67 4.78 7.58
CA ALA A 24 -40.75 5.27 6.54
C ALA A 24 -39.41 5.70 7.15
N ALA A 25 -39.44 6.41 8.29
CA ALA A 25 -38.22 6.81 9.01
C ALA A 25 -37.40 5.60 9.50
N GLN A 26 -38.06 4.51 9.94
CA GLN A 26 -37.38 3.26 10.31
C GLN A 26 -36.69 2.61 9.10
N LEU A 27 -37.41 2.47 7.98
CA LEU A 27 -36.85 1.92 6.74
C LEU A 27 -35.67 2.75 6.22
N ALA A 28 -35.76 4.08 6.27
CA ALA A 28 -34.66 4.96 5.89
C ALA A 28 -33.43 4.77 6.78
N ARG A 29 -33.60 4.61 8.10
CA ARG A 29 -32.49 4.34 9.02
C ARG A 29 -31.82 2.99 8.75
N GLU A 30 -32.63 1.96 8.48
CA GLU A 30 -32.12 0.63 8.13
C GLU A 30 -31.36 0.66 6.80
N ALA A 31 -31.90 1.36 5.79
CA ALA A 31 -31.26 1.54 4.50
C ALA A 31 -29.89 2.25 4.64
N HIS A 32 -29.83 3.37 5.36
CA HIS A 32 -28.55 4.07 5.58
C HIS A 32 -27.54 3.23 6.37
N LYS A 33 -28.00 2.42 7.34
CA LYS A 33 -27.12 1.51 8.07
C LYS A 33 -26.54 0.45 7.14
N GLN A 34 -27.35 -0.09 6.24
CA GLN A 34 -26.91 -1.09 5.27
C GLN A 34 -25.96 -0.49 4.24
N GLU A 35 -26.29 0.69 3.70
CA GLU A 35 -25.44 1.46 2.78
C GLU A 35 -24.06 1.73 3.40
N LYS A 36 -24.01 2.17 4.66
CA LYS A 36 -22.74 2.37 5.36
C LYS A 36 -21.92 1.08 5.45
N LYS A 37 -22.56 -0.03 5.81
CA LYS A 37 -21.90 -1.34 5.92
C LYS A 37 -21.33 -1.81 4.58
N GLU A 38 -22.08 -1.61 3.50
CA GLU A 38 -21.65 -1.93 2.14
C GLU A 38 -20.48 -1.03 1.71
N ASN A 39 -20.56 0.27 1.98
CA ASN A 39 -19.47 1.21 1.70
C ASN A 39 -18.19 0.85 2.48
N ASP A 40 -18.29 0.49 3.75
CA ASP A 40 -17.15 0.06 4.55
C ASP A 40 -16.54 -1.23 3.98
N ALA A 41 -17.37 -2.19 3.54
CA ALA A 41 -16.90 -3.42 2.91
C ALA A 41 -16.19 -3.15 1.57
N VAL A 42 -16.71 -2.22 0.76
CA VAL A 42 -16.09 -1.79 -0.50
C VAL A 42 -14.74 -1.11 -0.24
N ILE A 43 -14.65 -0.22 0.76
CA ILE A 43 -13.39 0.45 1.11
C ILE A 43 -12.33 -0.56 1.56
N ILE A 44 -12.72 -1.55 2.39
CA ILE A 44 -11.80 -2.62 2.81
C ILE A 44 -11.36 -3.44 1.60
N HIS A 45 -12.28 -3.81 0.71
CA HIS A 45 -11.95 -4.57 -0.49
C HIS A 45 -10.97 -3.81 -1.39
N ILE A 46 -11.19 -2.52 -1.64
CA ILE A 46 -10.28 -1.67 -2.43
C ILE A 46 -8.89 -1.66 -1.81
N LYS A 47 -8.78 -1.54 -0.47
CA LYS A 47 -7.47 -1.59 0.21
C LYS A 47 -6.76 -2.93 0.02
N PHE A 48 -7.51 -4.03 0.07
CA PHE A 48 -6.96 -5.38 -0.16
C PHE A 48 -6.51 -5.57 -1.60
N VAL A 49 -7.29 -5.08 -2.58
CA VAL A 49 -6.92 -5.12 -4.00
C VAL A 49 -5.62 -4.34 -4.24
N LEU A 50 -5.56 -3.09 -3.77
CA LEU A 50 -4.36 -2.25 -3.92
C LEU A 50 -3.12 -2.87 -3.25
N LEU A 51 -3.30 -3.50 -2.09
CA LEU A 51 -2.22 -4.22 -1.43
C LEU A 51 -1.83 -5.47 -2.23
N GLY A 52 -2.80 -6.22 -2.74
CA GLY A 52 -2.58 -7.41 -3.57
C GLY A 52 -1.79 -7.08 -4.83
N GLU A 53 -2.18 -6.04 -5.57
CA GLU A 53 -1.46 -5.55 -6.77
C GLU A 53 -0.02 -5.16 -6.45
N LYS A 54 0.20 -4.44 -5.33
CA LYS A 54 1.55 -4.11 -4.87
C LYS A 54 2.37 -5.37 -4.61
N LEU A 55 1.79 -6.35 -3.95
CA LEU A 55 2.46 -7.60 -3.59
C LEU A 55 2.76 -8.46 -4.82
N GLU A 56 1.83 -8.56 -5.76
CA GLU A 56 2.02 -9.26 -7.02
C GLU A 56 3.19 -8.66 -7.82
N TRP A 57 3.31 -7.33 -7.84
CA TRP A 57 4.48 -6.67 -8.42
C TRP A 57 5.78 -7.14 -7.73
N PHE A 58 5.84 -7.14 -6.39
CA PHE A 58 7.04 -7.61 -5.70
C PHE A 58 7.33 -9.07 -6.03
N GLN A 59 6.32 -9.95 -6.02
CA GLN A 59 6.46 -11.37 -6.29
C GLN A 59 7.05 -11.65 -7.69
N SER A 60 6.53 -10.96 -8.72
CA SER A 60 7.01 -11.09 -10.10
C SER A 60 8.44 -10.60 -10.32
N HIS A 61 8.93 -9.71 -9.45
CA HIS A 61 10.29 -9.16 -9.52
C HIS A 61 11.27 -9.88 -8.56
N LEU A 62 10.84 -10.96 -7.90
CA LEU A 62 11.74 -11.82 -7.13
C LEU A 62 12.52 -12.77 -8.04
N ASP A 63 13.77 -13.03 -7.67
CA ASP A 63 14.64 -14.00 -8.31
C ASP A 63 14.25 -15.42 -7.83
N PRO A 64 13.82 -16.32 -8.75
CA PRO A 64 13.44 -17.69 -8.43
C PRO A 64 14.54 -18.49 -7.71
N SER A 65 15.81 -18.14 -7.88
CA SER A 65 16.95 -18.90 -7.38
C SER A 65 17.39 -18.49 -5.97
N LYS A 66 17.04 -17.27 -5.52
CA LYS A 66 17.49 -16.74 -4.22
C LYS A 66 16.67 -17.28 -3.05
N ILE A 67 17.35 -17.60 -1.96
CA ILE A 67 16.74 -18.17 -0.73
C ILE A 67 16.50 -17.08 0.33
N GLU A 68 17.26 -15.99 0.29
CA GLU A 68 17.13 -14.84 1.18
C GLU A 68 17.60 -13.56 0.48
N TYR A 69 17.07 -12.43 0.94
CA TYR A 69 17.45 -11.11 0.46
C TYR A 69 18.18 -10.34 1.54
N THR A 70 19.24 -9.65 1.14
CA THR A 70 19.90 -8.66 1.98
C THR A 70 19.10 -7.37 2.04
N LYS A 71 19.40 -6.52 3.04
CA LYS A 71 18.79 -5.18 3.14
C LYS A 71 19.04 -4.33 1.90
N LYS A 72 20.22 -4.47 1.28
CA LYS A 72 20.59 -3.75 0.07
C LYS A 72 19.72 -4.15 -1.11
N GLU A 73 19.59 -5.45 -1.38
CA GLU A 73 18.76 -5.95 -2.48
C GLU A 73 17.28 -5.63 -2.27
N ALA A 74 16.81 -5.64 -1.02
CA ALA A 74 15.46 -5.21 -0.69
C ALA A 74 15.25 -3.70 -0.99
N GLY A 75 16.26 -2.87 -0.72
CA GLY A 75 16.27 -1.46 -1.12
C GLY A 75 16.24 -1.29 -2.64
N GLU A 76 17.05 -2.04 -3.37
CA GLU A 76 17.06 -2.02 -4.85
C GLU A 76 15.70 -2.42 -5.43
N LEU A 77 15.03 -3.43 -4.86
CA LEU A 77 13.67 -3.81 -5.24
C LEU A 77 12.65 -2.69 -5.00
N ILE A 78 12.80 -1.94 -3.90
CA ILE A 78 11.94 -0.79 -3.58
C ILE A 78 12.16 0.35 -4.58
N GLU A 79 13.40 0.64 -4.96
CA GLU A 79 13.70 1.66 -5.97
C GLU A 79 13.11 1.28 -7.34
N ASN A 80 13.25 0.01 -7.72
CA ASN A 80 12.63 -0.51 -8.94
C ASN A 80 11.10 -0.40 -8.89
N TYR A 81 10.49 -0.65 -7.73
CA TYR A 81 9.05 -0.49 -7.54
C TYR A 81 8.61 0.96 -7.75
N MET A 82 9.35 1.95 -7.23
CA MET A 82 9.04 3.36 -7.46
C MET A 82 9.20 3.77 -8.93
N CYS A 83 10.15 3.16 -9.64
CA CYS A 83 10.40 3.40 -11.06
C CYS A 83 9.38 2.72 -12.02
N ARG A 84 8.42 1.95 -11.51
CA ARG A 84 7.46 1.18 -12.34
C ARG A 84 6.65 2.01 -13.34
N PHE A 85 6.44 3.29 -13.05
CA PHE A 85 5.68 4.20 -13.91
C PHE A 85 6.56 5.04 -14.87
N ASN A 86 7.88 4.89 -14.85
CA ASN A 86 8.76 5.73 -15.68
C ASN A 86 8.44 5.61 -17.17
N ALA A 87 8.20 4.39 -17.66
CA ALA A 87 7.81 4.16 -19.05
C ALA A 87 6.46 4.80 -19.40
N GLU A 88 5.49 4.79 -18.48
CA GLU A 88 4.18 5.45 -18.68
C GLU A 88 4.34 6.98 -18.72
N LEU A 89 5.17 7.54 -17.83
CA LEU A 89 5.44 8.98 -17.80
C LEU A 89 6.18 9.45 -19.06
N GLU A 90 7.19 8.70 -19.50
CA GLU A 90 7.93 8.97 -20.73
C GLU A 90 7.00 8.95 -21.96
N GLN A 91 6.10 7.97 -22.03
CA GLN A 91 5.10 7.90 -23.09
C GLN A 91 4.16 9.12 -23.10
N ILE A 92 3.68 9.55 -21.92
CA ILE A 92 2.85 10.75 -21.78
C ILE A 92 3.61 12.01 -22.19
N GLU A 93 4.87 12.13 -21.79
CA GLU A 93 5.74 13.25 -22.15
C GLU A 93 5.97 13.30 -23.66
N LEU A 94 6.31 12.16 -24.29
CA LEU A 94 6.51 12.05 -25.73
C LEU A 94 5.25 12.46 -26.49
N GLN A 95 4.08 11.94 -26.11
CA GLN A 95 2.81 12.27 -26.76
C GLN A 95 2.46 13.76 -26.64
N ASN A 96 2.76 14.38 -25.51
CA ASN A 96 2.57 15.82 -25.30
C ASN A 96 3.65 16.68 -25.98
N SER A 97 4.85 16.13 -26.25
CA SER A 97 5.94 16.83 -26.93
C SER A 97 5.71 16.98 -28.45
N ILE A 98 4.82 16.16 -29.03
CA ILE A 98 4.43 16.25 -30.44
C ILE A 98 3.65 17.56 -30.64
N LYS A 99 4.30 18.53 -31.28
CA LYS A 99 3.76 19.87 -31.52
C LYS A 99 2.50 19.80 -32.40
N GLY A 100 1.37 20.25 -31.86
CA GLY A 100 0.09 20.38 -32.57
C GLY A 100 -0.87 21.33 -31.85
N ARG A 101 -2.03 21.64 -32.46
CA ARG A 101 -3.11 22.46 -31.85
C ARG A 101 -3.93 21.69 -30.81
N GLN A 102 -3.38 20.65 -30.20
CA GLN A 102 -4.06 19.80 -29.23
C GLN A 102 -3.64 20.23 -27.82
N GLY A 103 -4.59 20.33 -26.90
CA GLY A 103 -4.31 20.59 -25.49
C GLY A 103 -3.56 19.43 -24.82
N ARG A 104 -2.98 19.68 -23.64
CA ARG A 104 -2.25 18.67 -22.87
C ARG A 104 -3.11 17.43 -22.62
N GLN A 105 -2.68 16.29 -23.15
CA GLN A 105 -3.35 15.00 -22.98
C GLN A 105 -2.81 14.30 -21.72
N HIS A 106 -3.65 13.46 -21.11
CA HIS A 106 -3.30 12.64 -19.93
C HIS A 106 -2.81 13.37 -18.68
N GLY A 107 -3.04 14.70 -18.57
CA GLY A 107 -2.52 15.50 -17.47
C GLY A 107 -3.03 15.10 -16.07
N SER A 108 -4.27 14.59 -15.96
CA SER A 108 -4.80 14.05 -14.70
C SER A 108 -4.06 12.78 -14.26
N ARG A 109 -3.84 11.83 -15.18
CA ARG A 109 -3.11 10.59 -14.91
C ARG A 109 -1.66 10.85 -14.52
N GLU A 110 -0.98 11.71 -15.27
CA GLU A 110 0.40 12.13 -14.97
C GLU A 110 0.52 12.72 -13.56
N THR A 111 -0.44 13.57 -13.17
CA THR A 111 -0.47 14.19 -11.84
C THR A 111 -0.66 13.15 -10.75
N VAL A 112 -1.58 12.19 -10.93
CA VAL A 112 -1.82 11.11 -9.96
C VAL A 112 -0.59 10.22 -9.80
N ILE A 113 0.09 9.87 -10.88
CA ILE A 113 1.32 9.08 -10.85
C ILE A 113 2.41 9.83 -10.07
N LYS A 114 2.69 11.08 -10.44
CA LYS A 114 3.72 11.91 -9.78
C LYS A 114 3.44 12.05 -8.28
N GLN A 115 2.19 12.31 -7.90
CA GLN A 115 1.78 12.36 -6.49
C GLN A 115 1.96 11.03 -5.76
N THR A 116 1.72 9.90 -6.45
CA THR A 116 1.88 8.56 -5.88
C THR A 116 3.35 8.26 -5.62
N ILE A 117 4.22 8.51 -6.61
CA ILE A 117 5.67 8.33 -6.49
C ILE A 117 6.23 9.21 -5.38
N GLU A 118 5.84 10.49 -5.34
CA GLU A 118 6.29 11.44 -4.32
C GLU A 118 5.91 10.95 -2.91
N ARG A 119 4.67 10.46 -2.73
CA ARG A 119 4.24 9.88 -1.44
C ARG A 119 5.05 8.64 -1.06
N GLU A 120 5.28 7.72 -2.01
CA GLU A 120 6.06 6.51 -1.78
C GLU A 120 7.50 6.84 -1.39
N ARG A 121 8.10 7.85 -2.06
CA ARG A 121 9.46 8.33 -1.77
C ARG A 121 9.57 8.98 -0.40
N GLN A 122 8.63 9.87 -0.05
CA GLN A 122 8.57 10.47 1.29
C GLN A 122 8.45 9.42 2.39
N LEU A 123 7.66 8.36 2.16
CA LEU A 123 7.55 7.25 3.09
C LEU A 123 8.88 6.50 3.22
N TYR A 124 9.55 6.20 2.11
CA TYR A 124 10.82 5.47 2.10
C TYR A 124 11.96 6.24 2.78
N GLU A 125 12.07 7.55 2.56
CA GLU A 125 13.09 8.40 3.18
C GLU A 125 12.82 8.66 4.67
N GLY A 126 11.55 8.74 5.06
CA GLY A 126 11.12 9.02 6.42
C GLY A 126 10.98 7.78 7.31
N TYR A 127 9.80 7.18 7.29
CA TYR A 127 9.39 6.13 8.24
C TYR A 127 9.66 4.70 7.73
N GLY A 128 9.87 4.55 6.43
CA GLY A 128 10.02 3.30 5.72
C GLY A 128 8.75 2.86 5.00
N ILE A 129 8.93 2.32 3.80
CA ILE A 129 7.87 1.71 3.01
C ILE A 129 7.62 0.27 3.48
N GLU A 130 6.36 -0.12 3.58
CA GLU A 130 5.98 -1.47 4.00
C GLU A 130 6.03 -2.43 2.81
N ILE A 131 6.84 -3.49 2.93
CA ILE A 131 6.99 -4.56 1.93
C ILE A 131 6.96 -5.95 2.59
N PRO A 132 6.75 -7.04 1.85
CA PRO A 132 6.88 -8.39 2.39
C PRO A 132 8.25 -8.62 3.02
N ASP A 133 8.28 -9.40 4.09
CA ASP A 133 9.53 -9.80 4.72
C ASP A 133 10.26 -10.83 3.87
N ILE A 134 11.02 -10.33 2.89
CA ILE A 134 11.86 -11.12 1.97
C ILE A 134 13.22 -11.48 2.59
N MET A 135 13.55 -10.93 3.76
CA MET A 135 14.80 -11.22 4.47
C MET A 135 14.73 -12.55 5.22
N ASN A 136 13.53 -13.01 5.55
CA ASN A 136 13.33 -14.27 6.24
C ASN A 136 12.96 -15.37 5.24
N ARG A 137 13.76 -16.45 5.23
CA ARG A 137 13.57 -17.63 4.36
C ARG A 137 12.16 -18.22 4.44
N LYS A 138 11.58 -18.30 5.64
CA LYS A 138 10.24 -18.88 5.84
C LYS A 138 9.16 -18.01 5.21
N HIS A 139 9.25 -16.70 5.41
CA HIS A 139 8.29 -15.74 4.88
C HIS A 139 8.42 -15.59 3.36
N LEU A 140 9.66 -15.60 2.85
CA LEU A 140 9.94 -15.58 1.43
C LEU A 140 9.36 -16.79 0.69
N LYS A 141 9.48 -18.00 1.28
CA LYS A 141 8.86 -19.20 0.70
C LYS A 141 7.34 -19.08 0.61
N PHE A 142 6.69 -18.68 1.71
CA PHE A 142 5.25 -18.45 1.71
C PHE A 142 4.82 -17.40 0.69
N PHE A 143 5.60 -16.31 0.59
CA PHE A 143 5.32 -15.23 -0.35
C PHE A 143 5.50 -15.65 -1.81
N ARG A 144 6.44 -16.55 -2.13
CA ARG A 144 6.60 -17.13 -3.47
C ARG A 144 5.44 -18.03 -3.87
N GLU A 145 4.98 -18.86 -2.94
CA GLU A 145 3.89 -19.82 -3.17
C GLU A 145 2.50 -19.15 -3.12
N TRP A 146 2.43 -17.86 -2.79
CA TRP A 146 1.18 -17.12 -2.75
C TRP A 146 0.58 -17.00 -4.17
N ASP A 147 -0.71 -17.29 -4.28
CA ASP A 147 -1.47 -17.43 -5.54
C ASP A 147 -2.28 -16.18 -5.89
N GLY A 148 -2.00 -15.04 -5.26
CA GLY A 148 -2.79 -13.82 -5.42
C GLY A 148 -4.09 -13.78 -4.60
N ASP A 149 -4.40 -14.82 -3.81
CA ASP A 149 -5.63 -14.85 -3.01
C ASP A 149 -5.61 -13.76 -1.91
N LEU A 150 -6.54 -12.81 -2.02
CA LEU A 150 -6.71 -11.69 -1.08
C LEU A 150 -6.97 -12.16 0.36
N LYS A 151 -7.56 -13.35 0.56
CA LYS A 151 -7.82 -13.90 1.90
C LYS A 151 -6.57 -14.30 2.64
N LYS A 152 -5.48 -14.59 1.92
CA LYS A 152 -4.18 -15.00 2.49
C LYS A 152 -3.29 -13.80 2.81
N LEU A 153 -3.65 -12.59 2.37
CA LEU A 153 -2.90 -11.35 2.64
C LEU A 153 -2.59 -11.12 4.13
N PRO A 154 -3.53 -11.31 5.07
CA PRO A 154 -3.24 -11.11 6.50
C PRO A 154 -2.17 -12.06 7.05
N ASN A 155 -1.89 -13.17 6.38
CA ASN A 155 -0.87 -14.14 6.79
C ASN A 155 0.53 -13.76 6.28
N ILE A 156 0.62 -12.89 5.26
CA ILE A 156 1.91 -12.40 4.75
C ILE A 156 2.52 -11.46 5.79
N LYS A 157 3.74 -11.76 6.21
CA LYS A 157 4.47 -10.88 7.14
C LYS A 157 5.04 -9.69 6.38
N MET A 158 4.65 -8.51 6.81
CA MET A 158 5.11 -7.24 6.27
C MET A 158 6.19 -6.64 7.17
N LYS A 159 7.12 -5.91 6.57
CA LYS A 159 8.22 -5.22 7.23
C LYS A 159 8.41 -3.84 6.60
N LYS A 160 8.71 -2.85 7.43
CA LYS A 160 9.04 -1.51 6.98
C LYS A 160 10.54 -1.42 6.71
N LEU A 161 10.89 -0.86 5.56
CA LEU A 161 12.27 -0.56 5.20
C LEU A 161 12.39 0.89 4.79
N SER A 162 13.36 1.58 5.40
CA SER A 162 13.71 2.96 5.07
C SER A 162 15.05 3.02 4.33
N ALA A 163 15.29 4.14 3.64
CA ALA A 163 16.59 4.42 3.02
C ALA A 163 17.75 4.35 4.02
N ARG A 164 17.50 4.73 5.29
CA ARG A 164 18.49 4.66 6.38
C ARG A 164 18.86 3.23 6.74
N ASP A 165 17.90 2.31 6.72
CA ASP A 165 18.11 0.89 7.02
C ASP A 165 19.01 0.21 5.98
N VAL A 166 18.87 0.63 4.72
CA VAL A 166 19.69 0.17 3.60
C VAL A 166 21.13 0.67 3.76
N ALA A 167 21.30 1.97 4.05
CA ALA A 167 22.61 2.58 4.24
C ALA A 167 23.39 2.04 5.46
N CYS A 168 22.70 1.61 6.52
CA CYS A 168 23.30 1.09 7.75
C CYS A 168 23.75 -0.39 7.66
N SER A 169 23.61 -1.03 6.50
CA SER A 169 24.08 -2.42 6.30
C SER A 169 25.61 -2.56 6.13
N HIS A 170 26.36 -1.44 6.17
CA HIS A 170 27.80 -1.44 6.42
C HIS A 170 28.08 -1.45 7.93
N PRO A 171 28.97 -2.32 8.45
CA PRO A 171 29.54 -2.09 9.77
C PRO A 171 30.36 -0.80 9.69
N LYS A 172 29.80 0.32 10.14
CA LYS A 172 30.58 1.49 10.53
C LYS A 172 31.22 1.20 11.89
N VAL A 173 32.23 0.32 11.89
CA VAL A 173 33.15 0.11 13.02
C VAL A 173 34.54 -0.08 12.41
N ALA A 174 35.17 1.01 11.96
CA ALA A 174 36.62 1.05 11.66
C ALA A 174 37.19 2.46 11.38
N ASP A 175 36.39 3.46 10.96
CA ASP A 175 36.98 4.70 10.42
C ASP A 175 36.93 5.93 11.35
N VAL A 176 36.51 5.77 12.61
CA VAL A 176 36.52 6.88 13.58
C VAL A 176 37.79 6.88 14.44
N GLU A 177 38.43 5.73 14.70
CA GLU A 177 39.67 5.67 15.49
C GLU A 177 40.93 6.06 14.68
N ALA A 178 40.94 5.90 13.36
CA ALA A 178 42.12 6.24 12.55
C ALA A 178 42.35 7.76 12.33
N ASN A 179 41.31 8.59 12.54
CA ASN A 179 41.42 10.05 12.37
C ASN A 179 41.77 10.79 13.67
N GLU A 180 41.67 10.13 14.83
CA GLU A 180 42.05 10.73 16.12
C GLU A 180 43.54 10.52 16.45
N GLU A 181 44.17 9.47 15.91
CA GLU A 181 45.61 9.23 16.10
C GLU A 181 46.50 10.14 15.24
N LEU A 182 46.04 10.59 14.06
CA LEU A 182 46.80 11.52 13.21
C LEU A 182 46.86 12.95 13.77
N ASN A 183 45.78 13.42 14.41
CA ASN A 183 45.73 14.77 14.97
C ASN A 183 46.52 14.93 16.27
N LYS A 184 46.77 13.84 17.03
CA LYS A 184 47.63 13.90 18.22
C LYS A 184 49.13 13.83 17.92
N ALA A 185 49.52 13.28 16.78
CA ALA A 185 50.92 13.24 16.37
C ALA A 185 51.44 14.60 15.84
N GLU A 186 50.55 15.43 15.30
CA GLU A 186 50.91 16.73 14.73
C GLU A 186 50.96 17.86 15.79
N GLU A 187 50.23 17.74 16.90
CA GLU A 187 50.25 18.73 17.99
C GLU A 187 51.43 18.57 18.96
N VAL A 188 52.13 17.42 18.94
CA VAL A 188 53.32 17.17 19.77
C VAL A 188 54.63 17.52 19.02
N ALA A 189 54.55 17.88 17.74
CA ALA A 189 55.68 18.23 16.89
C ALA A 189 55.86 19.75 16.65
N LEU A 190 55.11 20.60 17.37
CA LEU A 190 55.25 22.07 17.36
C LEU A 190 55.71 22.61 18.70
#